data_AF-A0A850S738-F1
#
_entry.id   AF-A0A850S738-F1
#
_cell.length_a   1.000
_cell.length_b   1.000
_cell.length_c   1.000
_cell.angle_alpha   90.00
_cell.angle_beta   90.00
_cell.angle_gamma   90.00
#
_symmetry.space_group_name_H-M   'P 1'
#
loop_
_entity.id
_entity.type
_entity.pdbx_description
1 polymer ?
#
loop_
_entity_poly.entity_id
_entity_poly.type
_entity_poly.pdbx_seq_one_letter_code
_entity_poly.pdbx_strand_id
1 'polypeptide(L)'
;MTENNILKKITIANNLKHFEIKEIFELGGFEFSSSQIKAFMAGSQNKNYEKLSEEQFEGFLNGFILYSRGPVDEPTLLPRTIESFIIGLIESGNTGAIEEIRCLIEDVNDEIGTAD
;
A
#
# COMPACT_ATOMS: atom_id res chain seq x y z
N MET A 1 11.00 -13.47 15.81
CA MET A 1 10.31 -13.04 14.57
C MET A 1 11.35 -12.33 13.74
N THR A 2 11.43 -12.56 12.42
CA THR A 2 12.44 -11.93 11.54
C THR A 2 11.78 -10.90 10.61
N GLU A 3 12.56 -10.01 10.02
CA GLU A 3 12.15 -9.00 9.05
C GLU A 3 11.42 -9.67 7.87
N ASN A 4 11.99 -10.76 7.32
CA ASN A 4 11.34 -11.58 6.30
C ASN A 4 9.95 -12.12 6.72
N ASN A 5 9.79 -12.49 8.00
CA ASN A 5 8.49 -12.97 8.49
C ASN A 5 7.46 -11.84 8.60
N ILE A 6 7.90 -10.63 8.96
CA ILE A 6 7.03 -9.46 9.02
C ILE A 6 6.64 -9.02 7.60
N LEU A 7 7.61 -8.93 6.68
CA LEU A 7 7.38 -8.66 5.26
C LEU A 7 6.27 -9.57 4.71
N LYS A 8 6.40 -10.89 4.90
CA LYS A 8 5.38 -11.86 4.46
C LYS A 8 4.00 -11.61 5.04
N LYS A 9 3.92 -11.30 6.35
CA LYS A 9 2.65 -11.01 7.00
C LYS A 9 1.99 -9.76 6.43
N ILE A 10 2.77 -8.70 6.18
CA ILE A 10 2.28 -7.47 5.54
C ILE A 10 1.79 -7.76 4.12
N THR A 11 2.57 -8.50 3.33
CA THR A 11 2.17 -8.92 1.97
C THR A 11 0.85 -9.66 1.96
N ILE A 12 0.68 -10.66 2.84
CA ILE A 12 -0.55 -11.46 2.90
C ILE A 12 -1.73 -10.61 3.39
N ALA A 13 -1.55 -9.84 4.46
CA ALA A 13 -2.60 -9.00 5.03
C ALA A 13 -3.14 -7.96 4.05
N ASN A 14 -2.28 -7.46 3.15
CA ASN A 14 -2.62 -6.46 2.15
C ASN A 14 -2.81 -7.04 0.75
N ASN A 15 -2.84 -8.38 0.60
CA ASN A 15 -3.00 -9.08 -0.68
C ASN A 15 -2.05 -8.60 -1.80
N LEU A 16 -0.84 -8.15 -1.44
CA LEU A 16 0.10 -7.55 -2.38
C LEU A 16 0.60 -8.58 -3.39
N LYS A 17 0.56 -8.21 -4.66
CA LYS A 17 1.13 -8.96 -5.78
C LYS A 17 2.63 -8.74 -5.83
N HIS A 18 3.31 -9.65 -6.52
CA HIS A 18 4.75 -9.64 -6.61
C HIS A 18 5.31 -8.34 -7.23
N PHE A 19 4.61 -7.76 -8.21
CA PHE A 19 5.02 -6.51 -8.83
C PHE A 19 4.83 -5.31 -7.89
N GLU A 20 3.77 -5.29 -7.07
CA GLU A 20 3.55 -4.24 -6.05
C GLU A 20 4.67 -4.28 -5.00
N ILE A 21 5.12 -5.47 -4.57
CA ILE A 21 6.25 -5.59 -3.62
C ILE A 21 7.52 -4.98 -4.22
N LYS A 22 7.76 -5.18 -5.53
CA LYS A 22 8.90 -4.60 -6.24
C LYS A 22 8.82 -3.07 -6.25
N GLU A 23 7.67 -2.54 -6.65
CA GLU A 23 7.39 -1.11 -6.66
C GLU A 23 7.56 -0.48 -5.26
N ILE A 24 7.09 -1.16 -4.21
CA ILE A 24 7.27 -0.70 -2.83
C ILE A 24 8.75 -0.61 -2.44
N PHE A 25 9.58 -1.59 -2.80
CA PHE A 25 11.01 -1.50 -2.54
C PHE A 25 11.65 -0.35 -3.33
N GLU A 26 11.25 -0.13 -4.58
CA GLU A 26 11.75 0.96 -5.42
C GLU A 26 11.40 2.33 -4.82
N LEU A 27 10.17 2.52 -4.33
CA LEU A 27 9.75 3.70 -3.57
C LEU A 27 10.56 3.89 -2.28
N GLY A 28 11.02 2.79 -1.68
CA GLY A 28 11.90 2.76 -0.52
C GLY A 28 13.38 3.00 -0.82
N GLY A 29 13.75 3.25 -2.07
CA GLY A 29 15.14 3.47 -2.50
C GLY A 29 15.93 2.19 -2.78
N PHE A 30 15.26 1.03 -2.91
CA PHE A 30 15.90 -0.25 -3.17
C PHE A 30 15.41 -0.88 -4.48
N GLU A 31 16.33 -1.17 -5.40
CA GLU A 31 16.01 -1.93 -6.61
C GLU A 31 16.38 -3.41 -6.42
N PHE A 32 15.38 -4.29 -6.48
CA PHE A 32 15.58 -5.73 -6.40
C PHE A 32 15.05 -6.46 -7.62
N SER A 33 15.77 -7.50 -8.02
CA SER A 33 15.29 -8.45 -9.04
C SER A 33 14.11 -9.28 -8.50
N SER A 34 13.26 -9.79 -9.40
CA SER A 34 12.18 -10.72 -9.03
C SER A 34 12.68 -11.95 -8.28
N SER A 35 13.90 -12.42 -8.60
CA SER A 35 14.55 -13.52 -7.88
C SER A 35 14.89 -13.16 -6.43
N GLN A 36 15.40 -11.96 -6.16
CA GLN A 36 15.72 -11.51 -4.80
C GLN A 36 14.45 -11.35 -3.96
N ILE A 37 13.39 -10.76 -4.53
CA ILE A 37 12.11 -10.66 -3.83
C ILE A 37 11.57 -12.07 -3.50
N LYS A 38 11.68 -13.04 -4.41
CA LYS A 38 11.33 -14.44 -4.12
C LYS A 38 12.20 -15.05 -3.02
N ALA A 39 13.49 -14.73 -2.99
CA ALA A 39 14.43 -15.18 -1.97
C ALA A 39 14.07 -14.64 -0.58
N PHE A 40 13.74 -13.35 -0.47
CA PHE A 40 13.25 -12.73 0.77
C PHE A 40 11.94 -13.37 1.27
N MET A 41 11.09 -13.79 0.33
CA MET A 41 9.80 -14.41 0.61
C MET A 41 9.89 -15.94 0.83
N ALA A 42 11.04 -16.57 0.61
CA ALA A 42 11.23 -18.01 0.78
C ALA A 42 11.25 -18.40 2.27
N GLY A 43 10.87 -19.65 2.60
CA GLY A 43 11.00 -20.16 3.97
C GLY A 43 12.46 -20.27 4.40
N SER A 44 12.77 -20.14 5.69
CA SER A 44 14.16 -20.10 6.20
C SER A 44 14.98 -21.37 5.93
N GLN A 45 14.33 -22.49 5.62
CA GLN A 45 14.97 -23.76 5.23
C GLN A 45 15.13 -23.92 3.71
N ASN A 46 14.69 -22.94 2.92
CA ASN A 46 14.79 -22.99 1.47
C ASN A 46 16.23 -22.62 1.04
N LYS A 47 16.79 -23.36 0.08
CA LYS A 47 18.13 -23.09 -0.47
C LYS A 47 18.30 -21.71 -1.09
N ASN A 48 17.21 -21.08 -1.53
CA ASN A 48 17.18 -19.75 -2.10
C ASN A 48 16.78 -18.70 -1.06
N TYR A 49 16.70 -19.03 0.23
CA TYR A 49 16.37 -18.07 1.27
C TYR A 49 17.48 -17.03 1.40
N GLU A 50 17.07 -15.76 1.36
CA GLU A 50 17.95 -14.62 1.61
C GLU A 50 17.39 -13.80 2.76
N LYS A 51 18.25 -13.46 3.73
CA LYS A 51 17.87 -12.65 4.88
C LYS A 51 17.71 -11.20 4.42
N LEU A 52 16.56 -10.60 4.71
CA LEU A 52 16.34 -9.17 4.53
C LEU A 52 17.09 -8.41 5.64
N SER A 53 17.86 -7.39 5.29
CA SER A 53 18.50 -6.54 6.30
C SER A 53 17.50 -5.60 6.95
N GLU A 54 17.86 -5.06 8.11
CA GLU A 54 17.05 -4.05 8.81
C GLU A 54 16.85 -2.80 7.95
N GLU A 55 17.92 -2.32 7.30
CA GLU A 55 17.89 -1.17 6.38
C GLU A 55 16.97 -1.41 5.17
N GLN A 56 17.02 -2.61 4.57
CA GLN A 56 16.12 -2.98 3.46
C GLN A 56 14.67 -3.07 3.92
N PHE A 57 14.44 -3.53 5.16
CA PHE A 57 13.11 -3.61 5.72
C PHE A 57 12.55 -2.23 6.07
N GLU A 58 13.37 -1.32 6.59
CA GLU A 58 13.01 0.09 6.79
C GLU A 58 12.66 0.75 5.45
N GLY A 59 13.47 0.54 4.41
CA GLY A 59 13.19 0.98 3.05
C GLY A 59 11.84 0.47 2.55
N PHE A 60 11.55 -0.83 2.73
CA PHE A 60 10.24 -1.38 2.40
C PHE A 60 9.09 -0.68 3.12
N LEU A 61 9.21 -0.40 4.42
CA LEU A 61 8.15 0.27 5.19
C LEU A 61 7.94 1.72 4.73
N ASN A 62 9.03 2.46 4.46
CA ASN A 62 8.94 3.81 3.91
C ASN A 62 8.28 3.82 2.52
N GLY A 63 8.69 2.89 1.65
CA GLY A 63 8.06 2.70 0.36
C GLY A 63 6.59 2.27 0.47
N PHE A 64 6.24 1.45 1.46
CA PHE A 64 4.87 0.99 1.67
C PHE A 64 3.95 2.11 2.12
N ILE A 65 4.48 3.03 2.93
CA ILE A 65 3.80 4.27 3.29
C ILE A 65 3.51 5.10 2.04
N LEU A 66 4.53 5.37 1.21
CA LEU A 66 4.35 6.12 -0.03
C LEU A 66 3.33 5.45 -0.96
N TYR A 67 3.42 4.13 -1.10
CA TYR A 67 2.52 3.33 -1.91
C TYR A 67 1.06 3.38 -1.43
N SER A 68 0.84 3.44 -0.10
CA SER A 68 -0.49 3.35 0.48
C SER A 68 -1.18 4.70 0.69
N ARG A 69 -0.42 5.78 0.89
CA ARG A 69 -0.99 7.11 1.20
C ARG A 69 -0.47 8.26 0.32
N GLY A 70 0.53 8.02 -0.53
CA GLY A 70 1.24 9.09 -1.24
C GLY A 70 2.26 9.85 -0.38
N PRO A 71 2.95 10.84 -0.95
CA PRO A 71 3.87 11.71 -0.22
C PRO A 71 3.09 12.62 0.75
N VAL A 72 3.74 13.02 1.84
CA VAL A 72 3.11 13.86 2.88
C VAL A 72 2.81 15.25 2.36
N ASP A 73 3.74 15.80 1.57
CA ASP A 73 3.70 17.21 1.15
C ASP A 73 2.65 17.44 0.05
N GLU A 74 2.27 16.39 -0.68
CA GLU A 74 1.34 16.46 -1.80
C GLU A 74 0.53 15.15 -1.90
N PRO A 75 -0.48 14.96 -1.04
CA PRO A 75 -1.30 13.75 -1.07
C PRO A 75 -2.18 13.76 -2.34
N THR A 76 -1.65 13.21 -3.43
CA THR A 76 -2.33 13.08 -4.72
C THR A 76 -3.13 11.79 -4.86
N LEU A 77 -2.95 10.86 -3.91
CA LEU A 77 -3.59 9.55 -3.91
C LEU A 77 -4.58 9.46 -2.76
N LEU A 78 -5.77 8.94 -3.04
CA LEU A 78 -6.66 8.48 -1.97
C LEU A 78 -5.94 7.39 -1.18
N PRO A 79 -5.79 7.52 0.14
CA PRO A 79 -5.21 6.47 0.95
C PRO A 79 -5.90 5.13 0.68
N ARG A 80 -5.12 4.08 0.42
CA ARG A 80 -5.62 2.76 0.00
C ARG A 80 -6.68 2.20 0.94
N THR A 81 -6.62 2.51 2.23
CA THR A 81 -7.66 2.10 3.20
C THR A 81 -9.02 2.72 2.87
N ILE A 82 -9.06 3.99 2.49
CA ILE A 82 -10.29 4.69 2.09
C ILE A 82 -10.77 4.11 0.77
N GLU A 83 -9.88 3.92 -0.20
CA GLU A 83 -10.21 3.29 -1.48
C GLU A 83 -10.80 1.88 -1.28
N SER A 84 -10.13 1.04 -0.50
CA SER A 84 -10.59 -0.33 -0.21
C SER A 84 -11.92 -0.36 0.51
N PHE A 85 -12.16 0.60 1.41
CA PHE A 85 -13.44 0.74 2.09
C PHE A 85 -14.56 1.11 1.10
N ILE A 86 -14.32 2.09 0.22
CA ILE A 86 -15.28 2.49 -0.82
C ILE A 86 -15.57 1.31 -1.77
N ILE A 87 -14.55 0.58 -2.21
CA ILE A 87 -14.71 -0.63 -3.02
C ILE A 87 -15.59 -1.65 -2.29
N GLY A 88 -15.34 -1.90 -1.00
CA GLY A 88 -16.17 -2.80 -0.20
C GLY A 88 -17.63 -2.35 -0.08
N LEU A 89 -17.89 -1.04 0.03
CA LEU A 89 -19.26 -0.50 -0.01
C LEU A 89 -19.93 -0.75 -1.36
N ILE A 90 -19.20 -0.57 -2.47
CA ILE A 90 -19.69 -0.82 -3.83
C ILE A 90 -20.00 -2.31 -4.01
N GLU A 91 -19.08 -3.20 -3.65
CA GLU A 91 -19.24 -4.65 -3.77
C GLU A 91 -20.39 -5.19 -2.91
N SER A 92 -20.60 -4.60 -1.73
CA SER A 92 -21.74 -4.94 -0.85
C SER A 92 -23.07 -4.32 -1.29
N GLY A 93 -23.07 -3.45 -2.30
CA GLY A 93 -24.26 -2.76 -2.79
C GLY A 93 -24.83 -1.74 -1.80
N ASN A 94 -24.01 -1.22 -0.87
CA ASN A 94 -24.43 -0.24 0.13
C ASN A 94 -24.52 1.17 -0.49
N THR A 95 -25.51 1.36 -1.35
CA THR A 95 -25.71 2.61 -2.10
C THR A 95 -25.99 3.81 -1.19
N GLY A 96 -26.63 3.61 -0.03
CA GLY A 96 -26.89 4.70 0.91
C GLY A 96 -25.62 5.39 1.41
N ALA A 97 -24.63 4.60 1.84
CA ALA A 97 -23.35 5.13 2.29
C ALA A 97 -22.55 5.77 1.14
N ILE A 98 -22.65 5.22 -0.08
CA ILE A 98 -21.98 5.79 -1.27
C ILE A 98 -22.58 7.15 -1.63
N GLU A 99 -23.90 7.28 -1.60
CA GLU A 99 -24.58 8.56 -1.85
C GLU A 99 -24.22 9.61 -0.80
N GLU A 100 -24.15 9.23 0.48
CA GLU A 100 -23.72 10.13 1.55
C GLU A 100 -22.28 10.63 1.35
N ILE A 101 -21.36 9.72 0.99
CA ILE A 101 -19.98 10.09 0.65
C ILE A 101 -19.96 11.05 -0.56
N ARG A 102 -20.79 10.81 -1.59
CA ARG A 102 -20.87 11.69 -2.76
C ARG A 102 -21.33 13.10 -2.35
N CYS A 103 -22.41 13.20 -1.57
CA CYS A 103 -22.91 14.49 -1.09
C CYS A 103 -21.83 15.27 -0.32
N LEU A 104 -21.08 14.60 0.57
CA LEU A 104 -19.99 15.26 1.30
C LEU A 104 -18.89 15.81 0.39
N ILE A 105 -18.59 15.14 -0.73
CA ILE A 105 -17.61 15.61 -1.71
C ILE A 105 -18.17 16.80 -2.51
N GLU A 106 -19.45 16.76 -2.86
CA GLU A 106 -20.15 17.86 -3.54
C GLU A 106 -20.18 19.12 -2.65
N ASP A 107 -20.53 18.98 -1.37
CA ASP A 107 -20.55 20.09 -0.40
C ASP A 107 -19.20 20.81 -0.30
N VAL A 108 -18.09 20.05 -0.25
CA VAL A 108 -16.73 20.62 -0.21
C VAL A 108 -16.38 21.35 -1.50
N ASN A 109 -16.78 20.82 -2.67
CA ASN A 109 -16.52 21.48 -3.95
C ASN A 109 -17.31 22.80 -4.08
N ASP A 110 -18.53 22.84 -3.57
CA ASP A 110 -19.34 24.06 -3.55
C ASP A 110 -18.72 25.14 -2.63
N GLU A 111 -18.15 24.75 -1.49
CA GLU A 111 -17.42 25.68 -0.62
C GLU A 111 -16.15 26.24 -1.28
N ILE A 112 -15.38 25.40 -1.98
CA ILE A 112 -14.15 25.83 -2.68
C ILE A 112 -14.48 26.68 -3.91
N GLY A 113 -15.58 26.38 -4.61
CA GLY A 113 -16.04 27.10 -5.81
C GLY A 113 -16.61 28.50 -5.55
N THR A 114 -16.81 28.90 -4.29
CA THR A 114 -17.30 30.23 -3.90
C THR A 114 -16.18 31.22 -3.52
N ALA A 115 -14.91 30.80 -3.60
CA ALA A 115 -13.75 31.59 -3.19
C ALA A 115 -13.07 32.41 -4.32
N ASP A 116 -13.64 32.45 -5.53
CA ASP A 116 -13.22 33.31 -6.66
C ASP A 116 -14.20 34.45 -6.95
#